data_AF-A0A521FC19-F1
#
_entry.id   AF-A0A521FC19-F1
#
_cell.length_a   1.000
_cell.length_b   1.000
_cell.length_c   1.000
_cell.angle_alpha   90.00
_cell.angle_beta   90.00
_cell.angle_gamma   90.00
#
_symmetry.space_group_name_H-M   'P 1'
#
loop_
_entity.id
_entity.type
_entity.pdbx_description
1 polymer ?
#
loop_
_entity_poly.entity_id
_entity_poly.type
_entity_poly.pdbx_seq_one_letter_code
_entity_poly.pdbx_strand_id
1 'polypeptide(L)'
;MPANRHDALEDRFNAFLDRYTPPRNLISNETALQDEADTLMTAFLKYAPTDNYQDWADQIFYELALIMKTRAWPSAREISEAASVLQKKMIGNESRRGTPHKFDTDAIMADRIKRGGPVAETYLWGRQAVNLLRKGHVTPAEIQQVRDMYVRSAKATYGDTRTSQMVAHLMELHAKAERIAEAEAHNADT
;
A
#
# COMPACT_ATOMS: atom_id res chain seq x y z
N MET A 1 32.02 -17.22 11.35
CA MET A 1 31.06 -16.76 12.39
C MET A 1 30.26 -15.63 11.77
N PRO A 2 28.92 -15.58 11.83
CA PRO A 2 28.23 -14.36 11.45
C PRO A 2 28.71 -13.26 12.40
N ALA A 3 29.31 -12.20 11.86
CA ALA A 3 29.68 -11.03 12.66
C ALA A 3 28.43 -10.54 13.39
N ASN A 4 28.58 -10.24 14.69
CA ASN A 4 27.48 -9.67 15.47
C ASN A 4 26.97 -8.42 14.74
N ARG A 5 25.66 -8.18 14.73
CA ARG A 5 25.05 -7.01 14.05
C ARG A 5 25.76 -5.72 14.45
N HIS A 6 26.13 -5.61 15.73
CA HIS A 6 26.88 -4.48 16.26
C HIS A 6 28.23 -4.34 15.55
N ASP A 7 29.08 -5.36 15.63
CA ASP A 7 30.41 -5.39 15.00
C ASP A 7 30.34 -5.09 13.50
N ALA A 8 29.36 -5.65 12.79
CA ALA A 8 29.18 -5.43 11.35
C ALA A 8 28.81 -3.98 11.01
N LEU A 9 28.03 -3.31 11.87
CA LEU A 9 27.67 -1.91 11.72
C LEU A 9 28.83 -1.00 12.12
N GLU A 10 29.62 -1.39 13.12
CA GLU A 10 30.80 -0.68 13.60
C GLU A 10 31.91 -0.66 12.55
N ASP A 11 32.26 -1.81 12.00
CA ASP A 11 33.24 -1.94 10.92
C ASP A 11 32.87 -1.05 9.72
N ARG A 12 31.58 -1.06 9.35
CA ARG A 12 31.06 -0.26 8.23
C ARG A 12 31.07 1.24 8.55
N PHE A 13 30.73 1.64 9.76
CA PHE A 13 30.72 3.04 10.19
C PHE A 13 32.14 3.60 10.23
N ASN A 14 33.09 2.85 10.76
CA ASN A 14 34.51 3.23 10.76
C ASN A 14 35.05 3.33 9.32
N ALA A 15 34.77 2.36 8.45
CA ALA A 15 35.14 2.42 7.03
C ALA A 15 34.48 3.58 6.27
N PHE A 16 33.36 4.11 6.75
CA PHE A 16 32.76 5.34 6.25
C PHE A 16 33.54 6.56 6.77
N LEU A 17 33.80 6.66 8.08
CA LEU A 17 34.54 7.76 8.70
C LEU A 17 35.97 7.92 8.16
N ASP A 18 36.64 6.83 7.81
CA ASP A 18 38.00 6.84 7.23
C ASP A 18 38.09 7.63 5.91
N ARG A 19 36.96 7.83 5.23
CA ARG A 19 36.88 8.61 3.98
C ARG A 19 36.80 10.12 4.23
N TYR A 20 36.66 10.53 5.48
CA TYR A 20 36.43 11.90 5.91
C TYR A 20 37.48 12.33 6.93
N THR A 21 37.68 13.64 7.06
CA THR A 21 38.67 14.21 7.97
C THR A 21 38.07 14.36 9.37
N PRO A 22 38.76 13.91 10.43
CA PRO A 22 38.30 14.14 11.80
C PRO A 22 38.24 15.65 12.14
N PRO A 23 37.41 16.05 13.12
CA PRO A 23 37.29 17.46 13.52
C PRO A 23 38.64 18.05 13.94
N ARG A 24 39.06 19.13 13.26
CA ARG A 24 40.41 19.72 13.42
C ARG A 24 40.76 20.13 14.84
N ASN A 25 39.76 20.53 15.62
CA ASN A 25 39.89 20.93 17.02
C ASN A 25 40.13 19.75 17.98
N LEU A 26 39.91 18.50 17.53
CA LEU A 26 40.05 17.30 18.35
C LEU A 26 41.28 16.44 17.96
N ILE A 27 41.92 16.71 16.81
CA ILE A 27 43.05 15.91 16.29
C ILE A 27 44.20 15.77 17.30
N SER A 28 44.45 16.81 18.11
CA SER A 28 45.54 16.80 19.09
C SER A 28 45.21 16.07 20.40
N ASN A 29 43.97 15.61 20.57
CA ASN A 29 43.51 14.91 21.77
C ASN A 29 42.86 13.58 21.37
N GLU A 30 43.64 12.51 21.38
CA GLU A 30 43.19 11.16 21.00
C GLU A 30 41.99 10.68 21.83
N THR A 31 41.94 10.98 23.13
CA THR A 31 40.80 10.62 23.98
C THR A 31 39.53 11.34 23.52
N ALA A 32 39.60 12.65 23.29
CA ALA A 32 38.43 13.40 22.83
C ALA A 32 38.01 13.01 21.39
N LEU A 33 38.96 12.57 20.57
CA LEU A 33 38.65 12.06 19.23
C LEU A 33 37.92 10.72 19.30
N GLN A 34 38.32 9.83 20.20
CA GLN A 34 37.63 8.56 20.44
C GLN A 34 36.23 8.79 21.02
N ASP A 35 36.10 9.67 22.02
CA ASP A 35 34.80 10.02 22.61
C ASP A 35 33.82 10.56 21.56
N GLU A 36 34.32 11.33 20.59
CA GLU A 36 33.53 11.83 19.46
C GLU A 36 33.09 10.68 18.55
N ALA A 37 34.01 9.76 18.18
CA ALA A 37 33.68 8.59 17.38
C ALA A 37 32.59 7.72 18.05
N ASP A 38 32.73 7.48 19.36
CA ASP A 38 31.77 6.71 20.17
C ASP A 38 30.41 7.40 20.25
N THR A 39 30.40 8.73 20.34
CA THR A 39 29.18 9.55 20.34
C THR A 39 28.44 9.43 19.00
N LEU A 40 29.17 9.51 17.89
CA LEU A 40 28.61 9.37 16.56
C LEU A 40 28.09 7.95 16.31
N MET A 41 28.83 6.93 16.76
CA MET A 41 28.42 5.54 16.68
C MET A 41 27.14 5.27 17.47
N THR A 42 27.04 5.82 18.69
CA THR A 42 25.84 5.73 19.52
C THR A 42 24.63 6.38 18.81
N ALA A 43 24.84 7.55 18.20
CA ALA A 43 23.80 8.22 17.43
C ALA A 43 23.36 7.39 16.21
N PHE A 44 24.30 6.76 15.52
CA PHE A 44 24.04 5.89 14.37
C PHE A 44 23.25 4.63 14.77
N LEU A 45 23.70 3.92 15.80
CA LEU A 45 23.06 2.68 16.27
C LEU A 45 21.64 2.90 16.80
N LYS A 46 21.35 4.08 17.36
CA LYS A 46 20.01 4.44 17.84
C LYS A 46 18.94 4.31 16.76
N TYR A 47 19.29 4.52 15.49
CA TYR A 47 18.37 4.45 14.35
C TYR A 47 18.50 3.16 13.53
N ALA A 48 19.52 2.35 13.79
CA ALA A 48 19.76 1.13 13.04
C ALA A 48 18.62 0.12 13.30
N PRO A 49 17.99 -0.46 12.26
CA PRO A 49 16.94 -1.45 12.43
C PRO A 49 17.53 -2.79 12.90
N THR A 50 16.69 -3.64 13.49
CA THR A 50 17.07 -5.01 13.89
C THR A 50 17.30 -5.88 12.67
N ASP A 51 16.37 -5.82 11.71
CA ASP A 51 16.40 -6.58 10.47
C ASP A 51 16.82 -5.71 9.29
N ASN A 52 17.36 -6.35 8.26
CA ASN A 52 17.86 -5.70 7.04
C ASN A 52 18.81 -4.51 7.28
N TYR A 53 19.62 -4.59 8.35
CA TYR A 53 20.51 -3.51 8.77
C TYR A 53 21.62 -3.21 7.76
N GLN A 54 21.98 -4.15 6.88
CA GLN A 54 23.00 -3.95 5.86
C GLN A 54 22.52 -2.98 4.76
N ASP A 55 21.37 -3.25 4.16
CA ASP A 55 20.74 -2.37 3.17
C ASP A 55 20.43 -0.99 3.77
N TRP A 56 20.00 -0.96 5.04
CA TRP A 56 19.76 0.29 5.75
C TRP A 56 21.07 1.08 5.93
N ALA A 57 22.17 0.42 6.31
CA ALA A 57 23.47 1.06 6.47
C ALA A 57 23.95 1.71 5.16
N ASP A 58 23.83 1.00 4.03
CA ASP A 58 24.21 1.55 2.73
C ASP A 58 23.36 2.78 2.35
N GLN A 59 22.06 2.75 2.66
CA GLN A 59 21.16 3.87 2.41
C GLN A 59 21.47 5.07 3.30
N ILE A 60 21.69 4.89 4.60
CA ILE A 60 21.99 6.03 5.48
C ILE A 60 23.35 6.65 5.17
N PHE A 61 24.36 5.87 4.76
CA PHE A 61 25.64 6.43 4.29
C PHE A 61 25.47 7.26 3.02
N TYR A 62 24.60 6.84 2.11
CA TYR A 62 24.25 7.62 0.94
C TYR A 62 23.56 8.94 1.34
N GLU A 63 22.57 8.90 2.22
CA GLU A 63 21.89 10.11 2.69
C GLU A 63 22.85 11.06 3.45
N LEU A 64 23.74 10.51 4.29
CA LEU A 64 24.78 11.28 4.97
C LEU A 64 25.69 12.01 3.97
N ALA A 65 26.15 11.31 2.94
CA ALA A 65 26.98 11.90 1.90
C ALA A 65 26.28 13.02 1.11
N LEU A 66 24.94 13.00 1.04
CA LEU A 66 24.16 14.06 0.39
C LEU A 66 23.95 15.30 1.27
N ILE A 67 23.76 15.12 2.58
CA ILE A 67 23.50 16.25 3.49
C ILE A 67 24.78 16.91 3.99
N MET A 68 25.87 16.17 4.11
CA MET A 68 27.16 16.67 4.58
C MET A 68 27.70 17.71 3.60
N LYS A 69 27.89 18.92 4.09
CA LYS A 69 28.40 20.04 3.27
C LYS A 69 29.92 20.07 3.17
N THR A 70 30.60 19.30 4.01
CA THR A 70 32.05 19.31 4.13
C THR A 70 32.61 17.90 4.08
N ARG A 71 33.93 17.80 3.92
CA ARG A 71 34.68 16.54 4.00
C ARG A 71 35.07 16.16 5.44
N ALA A 72 34.56 16.86 6.46
CA ALA A 72 34.77 16.48 7.85
C ALA A 72 33.87 15.31 8.25
N TRP A 73 34.12 14.67 9.40
CA TRP A 73 33.19 13.71 10.00
C TRP A 73 31.79 14.33 10.16
N PRO A 74 30.71 13.52 10.04
CA PRO A 74 29.36 14.00 10.27
C PRO A 74 29.17 14.41 11.73
N SER A 75 28.23 15.32 11.97
CA SER A 75 27.72 15.60 13.31
C SER A 75 26.59 14.64 13.69
N ALA A 76 26.37 14.46 15.00
CA ALA A 76 25.22 13.67 15.50
C ALA A 76 23.85 14.20 14.99
N ARG A 77 23.77 15.51 14.72
CA ARG A 77 22.59 16.14 14.11
C ARG A 77 22.37 15.67 12.68
N GLU A 78 23.43 15.65 11.86
CA GLU A 78 23.36 15.16 10.48
C GLU A 78 22.99 13.68 10.44
N ILE A 79 23.54 12.84 11.33
CA ILE A 79 23.13 11.43 11.46
C ILE A 79 21.64 11.31 11.75
N SER A 80 21.14 12.10 12.71
CA SER A 80 19.71 12.10 13.07
C SER A 80 18.82 12.59 11.93
N GLU A 81 19.28 13.57 11.14
CA GLU A 81 18.58 14.09 9.98
C GLU A 81 18.52 13.07 8.85
N ALA A 82 19.65 12.45 8.49
CA ALA A 82 19.72 11.38 7.50
C ALA A 82 18.82 10.19 7.88
N ALA A 83 18.88 9.76 9.15
CA ALA A 83 18.03 8.69 9.67
C ALA A 83 16.53 9.03 9.57
N SER A 84 16.15 10.28 9.90
CA SER A 84 14.76 10.73 9.82
C SER A 84 14.23 10.75 8.38
N VAL A 85 15.06 11.16 7.42
CA VAL A 85 14.71 11.13 5.98
C VAL A 85 14.51 9.69 5.52
N LEU A 86 15.43 8.79 5.90
CA LEU A 86 15.36 7.38 5.54
C LEU A 86 14.13 6.68 6.16
N GLN A 87 13.82 6.97 7.42
CA GLN A 87 12.64 6.42 8.09
C GLN A 87 11.33 6.85 7.39
N LYS A 88 11.23 8.12 6.96
CA LYS A 88 10.08 8.60 6.16
C LYS A 88 9.98 7.88 4.81
N LYS A 89 11.11 7.65 4.14
CA LYS A 89 11.17 6.89 2.89
C LYS A 89 10.69 5.45 3.09
N MET A 90 11.11 4.80 4.18
CA MET A 90 10.70 3.44 4.52
C MET A 90 9.21 3.33 4.83
N ILE A 91 8.65 4.20 5.70
CA ILE A 91 7.21 4.23 6.02
C ILE A 91 6.37 4.50 4.77
N GLY A 92 6.82 5.43 3.91
CA GLY A 92 6.15 5.73 2.64
C GLY A 92 6.17 4.55 1.65
N ASN A 93 7.16 3.67 1.75
CA ASN A 93 7.30 2.50 0.89
C ASN A 93 6.59 1.25 1.44
N GLU A 94 6.56 1.07 2.77
CA GLU A 94 5.76 0.04 3.44
C GLU A 94 4.26 0.26 3.23
N SER A 95 3.82 1.52 3.21
CA SER A 95 2.44 1.89 2.87
C SER A 95 2.05 1.46 1.44
N ARG A 96 3.02 1.25 0.54
CA ARG A 96 2.80 0.74 -0.83
C ARG A 96 2.92 -0.78 -0.93
N ARG A 97 3.49 -1.45 0.08
CA ARG A 97 3.61 -2.91 0.20
C ARG A 97 2.58 -3.50 1.19
N GLY A 98 1.51 -2.76 1.49
CA GLY A 98 0.38 -3.33 2.22
C GLY A 98 -0.20 -4.52 1.47
N THR A 99 -0.46 -5.62 2.19
CA THR A 99 -1.29 -6.76 1.77
C THR A 99 -2.45 -6.27 0.92
N PRO A 100 -2.79 -6.92 -0.22
CA PRO A 100 -3.89 -6.46 -1.06
C PRO A 100 -5.13 -6.36 -0.18
N HIS A 101 -5.57 -5.12 0.07
CA HIS A 101 -6.79 -4.87 0.80
C HIS A 101 -7.88 -5.53 -0.03
N LYS A 102 -8.36 -6.69 0.43
CA LYS A 102 -9.42 -7.42 -0.25
C LYS A 102 -10.69 -6.61 -0.03
N PHE A 103 -10.87 -5.58 -0.87
CA PHE A 103 -12.09 -4.81 -0.89
C PHE A 103 -13.23 -5.81 -1.05
N ASP A 104 -14.13 -5.81 -0.09
CA ASP A 104 -15.38 -6.54 -0.23
C ASP A 104 -16.22 -5.76 -1.24
N THR A 105 -15.93 -6.01 -2.51
CA THR A 105 -16.58 -5.36 -3.65
C THR A 105 -18.09 -5.53 -3.58
N ASP A 106 -18.56 -6.67 -3.06
CA ASP A 106 -19.98 -6.96 -2.92
C ASP A 106 -20.61 -6.07 -1.85
N ALA A 107 -19.96 -5.88 -0.70
CA ALA A 107 -20.44 -4.96 0.33
C ALA A 107 -20.48 -3.50 -0.16
N ILE A 108 -19.45 -3.06 -0.89
CA ILE A 108 -19.39 -1.68 -1.44
C ILE A 108 -20.50 -1.47 -2.48
N MET A 109 -20.69 -2.44 -3.38
CA MET A 109 -21.73 -2.34 -4.41
C MET A 109 -23.12 -2.44 -3.82
N ALA A 110 -23.32 -3.26 -2.79
CA ALA A 110 -24.58 -3.34 -2.05
C ALA A 110 -24.95 -2.01 -1.40
N ASP A 111 -24.00 -1.37 -0.69
CA ASP A 111 -24.21 -0.04 -0.12
C ASP A 111 -24.55 1.00 -1.20
N ARG A 112 -23.88 0.93 -2.36
CA ARG A 112 -24.17 1.82 -3.49
C ARG A 112 -25.59 1.59 -4.06
N ILE A 113 -26.02 0.34 -4.22
CA ILE A 113 -27.38 0.00 -4.68
C ILE A 113 -28.42 0.53 -3.69
N LYS A 114 -28.20 0.33 -2.38
CA LYS A 114 -29.10 0.83 -1.32
C LYS A 114 -29.25 2.35 -1.32
N ARG A 115 -28.18 3.07 -1.70
CA ARG A 115 -28.20 4.52 -1.86
C ARG A 115 -28.77 4.99 -3.20
N GLY A 116 -29.20 4.08 -4.08
CA GLY A 116 -29.70 4.42 -5.43
C GLY A 116 -28.62 4.94 -6.37
N GLY A 117 -27.34 4.63 -6.11
CA GLY A 117 -26.22 5.10 -6.90
C GLY A 117 -26.05 4.33 -8.22
N PRO A 118 -25.37 4.92 -9.22
CA PRO A 118 -25.12 4.26 -10.50
C PRO A 118 -24.16 3.08 -10.31
N VAL A 119 -24.59 1.91 -10.77
CA VAL A 119 -23.82 0.66 -10.77
C VAL A 119 -23.80 0.06 -12.18
N ALA A 120 -22.77 -0.73 -12.48
CA ALA A 120 -22.65 -1.40 -13.76
C ALA A 120 -23.75 -2.44 -13.95
N GLU A 121 -24.11 -2.73 -15.19
CA GLU A 121 -25.18 -3.67 -15.56
C GLU A 121 -24.93 -5.08 -15.01
N THR A 122 -23.66 -5.46 -14.80
CA THR A 122 -23.28 -6.75 -14.22
C THR A 122 -23.77 -6.94 -12.78
N TYR A 123 -23.93 -5.85 -12.02
CA TYR A 123 -24.48 -5.85 -10.66
C TYR A 123 -26.00 -5.70 -10.61
N LEU A 124 -26.62 -5.37 -11.75
CA LEU A 124 -28.08 -5.23 -11.86
C LEU A 124 -28.72 -6.45 -12.53
N TRP A 125 -28.12 -7.00 -13.59
CA TRP A 125 -28.65 -8.14 -14.34
C TRP A 125 -27.64 -9.30 -14.49
N GLY A 126 -26.37 -9.10 -14.16
CA GLY A 126 -25.35 -10.14 -14.33
C GLY A 126 -25.23 -11.12 -13.16
N ARG A 127 -24.19 -11.97 -13.22
CA ARG A 127 -23.83 -12.93 -12.16
C ARG A 127 -23.62 -12.27 -10.79
N GLN A 128 -23.11 -11.04 -10.77
CA GLN A 128 -22.90 -10.31 -9.51
C GLN A 128 -24.22 -9.90 -8.85
N ALA A 129 -25.26 -9.58 -9.64
CA ALA A 129 -26.59 -9.31 -9.10
C ALA A 129 -27.15 -10.53 -8.34
N VAL A 130 -27.03 -11.72 -8.94
CA VAL A 130 -27.45 -12.99 -8.33
C VAL A 130 -26.65 -13.28 -7.06
N ASN A 131 -25.34 -13.06 -7.08
CA ASN A 131 -24.49 -13.22 -5.90
C ASN A 131 -24.89 -12.29 -4.75
N LEU A 132 -25.16 -11.02 -5.04
CA LEU A 132 -25.58 -10.04 -4.04
C LEU A 132 -26.92 -10.41 -3.39
N LEU A 133 -27.88 -10.89 -4.19
CA LEU A 133 -29.17 -11.40 -3.70
C LEU A 133 -29.00 -12.65 -2.84
N ARG A 134 -28.21 -13.63 -3.31
CA ARG A 134 -27.98 -14.89 -2.59
C ARG A 134 -27.28 -14.67 -1.25
N LYS A 135 -26.34 -13.71 -1.19
CA LYS A 135 -25.66 -13.32 0.05
C LYS A 135 -26.53 -12.46 0.98
N GLY A 136 -27.72 -12.04 0.55
CA GLY A 136 -28.60 -11.17 1.32
C GLY A 136 -28.05 -9.75 1.50
N HIS A 137 -27.07 -9.34 0.69
CA HIS A 137 -26.52 -7.99 0.77
C HIS A 137 -27.49 -6.93 0.26
N VAL A 138 -28.35 -7.29 -0.67
CA VAL A 138 -29.43 -6.46 -1.25
C VAL A 138 -30.70 -7.29 -1.44
N THR A 139 -31.84 -6.61 -1.52
CA THR A 139 -33.14 -7.20 -1.81
C THR A 139 -33.52 -7.05 -3.28
N PRO A 140 -34.45 -7.88 -3.81
CA PRO A 140 -34.95 -7.72 -5.18
C PRO A 140 -35.55 -6.32 -5.43
N ALA A 141 -36.19 -5.73 -4.43
CA ALA A 141 -36.79 -4.40 -4.53
C ALA A 141 -35.72 -3.29 -4.70
N GLU A 142 -34.62 -3.37 -3.95
CA GLU A 142 -33.51 -2.42 -4.05
C GLU A 142 -32.83 -2.48 -5.42
N ILE A 143 -32.63 -3.68 -5.97
CA ILE A 143 -32.11 -3.83 -7.34
C ILE A 143 -33.10 -3.26 -8.35
N GLN A 144 -34.39 -3.55 -8.21
CA GLN A 144 -35.41 -3.10 -9.17
C GLN A 144 -35.48 -1.57 -9.25
N GLN A 145 -35.38 -0.87 -8.12
CA GLN A 145 -35.34 0.59 -8.10
C GLN A 145 -34.20 1.15 -8.97
N VAL A 146 -33.00 0.57 -8.87
CA VAL A 146 -31.85 1.02 -9.65
C VAL A 146 -31.98 0.64 -11.13
N ARG A 147 -32.56 -0.53 -11.44
CA ARG A 147 -32.90 -0.92 -12.82
C ARG A 147 -33.86 0.08 -13.46
N ASP A 148 -34.88 0.53 -12.74
CA ASP A 148 -35.84 1.51 -13.26
C ASP A 148 -35.17 2.87 -13.54
N MET A 149 -34.24 3.29 -12.67
CA MET A 149 -33.43 4.49 -12.89
C MET A 149 -32.54 4.35 -14.13
N TYR A 150 -31.91 3.19 -14.31
CA TYR A 150 -31.11 2.89 -15.50
C TYR A 150 -31.97 2.96 -16.77
N VAL A 151 -33.16 2.34 -16.78
CA VAL A 151 -34.07 2.36 -17.93
C VAL A 151 -34.52 3.79 -18.25
N ARG A 152 -34.84 4.59 -17.23
CA ARG A 152 -35.21 5.99 -17.41
C ARG A 152 -34.07 6.78 -18.06
N SER A 153 -32.83 6.60 -17.57
CA SER A 153 -31.65 7.25 -18.14
C SER A 153 -31.39 6.80 -19.57
N ALA A 154 -31.45 5.49 -19.84
CA ALA A 154 -31.23 4.93 -21.16
C ALA A 154 -32.27 5.41 -22.18
N LYS A 155 -33.54 5.53 -21.79
CA LYS A 155 -34.59 6.11 -22.65
C LYS A 155 -34.29 7.54 -23.03
N ALA A 156 -33.80 8.35 -22.10
CA ALA A 156 -33.42 9.74 -22.37
C ALA A 156 -32.22 9.85 -23.34
N THR A 157 -31.30 8.88 -23.33
CA THR A 157 -30.10 8.90 -24.18
C THR A 157 -30.28 8.23 -25.53
N TYR A 158 -30.96 7.08 -25.56
CA TYR A 158 -31.01 6.16 -26.71
C TYR A 158 -32.40 6.01 -27.33
N GLY A 159 -33.44 6.58 -26.69
CA GLY A 159 -34.83 6.41 -27.09
C GLY A 159 -35.45 5.08 -26.64
N ASP A 160 -36.78 5.01 -26.73
CA ASP A 160 -37.58 3.90 -26.18
C ASP A 160 -37.29 2.55 -26.85
N THR A 161 -37.24 2.51 -28.19
CA THR A 161 -37.08 1.25 -28.93
C THR A 161 -35.76 0.58 -28.62
N ARG A 162 -34.66 1.33 -28.65
CA ARG A 162 -33.31 0.81 -28.37
C ARG A 162 -33.17 0.39 -26.92
N THR A 163 -33.71 1.17 -25.99
CA THR A 163 -33.67 0.83 -24.56
C THR A 163 -34.43 -0.46 -24.28
N SER A 164 -35.59 -0.66 -24.91
CA SER A 164 -36.38 -1.88 -24.74
C SER A 164 -35.62 -3.12 -25.22
N GLN A 165 -34.92 -3.03 -26.36
CA GLN A 165 -34.07 -4.10 -26.87
C GLN A 165 -32.89 -4.40 -25.92
N MET A 166 -32.25 -3.35 -25.39
CA MET A 166 -31.15 -3.51 -24.42
C MET A 166 -31.62 -4.20 -23.13
N VAL A 167 -32.75 -3.76 -22.57
CA VAL A 167 -33.32 -4.35 -21.35
C VAL A 167 -33.71 -5.81 -21.58
N ALA A 168 -34.34 -6.12 -22.71
CA ALA A 168 -34.67 -7.51 -23.05
C ALA A 168 -33.43 -8.40 -23.10
N HIS A 169 -32.35 -7.93 -23.72
CA HIS A 169 -31.08 -8.65 -23.74
C HIS A 169 -30.46 -8.83 -22.34
N LEU A 170 -30.48 -7.78 -21.52
CA LEU A 170 -29.97 -7.85 -20.14
C LEU A 170 -30.79 -8.81 -19.27
N MET A 171 -32.12 -8.86 -19.45
CA MET A 171 -32.98 -9.82 -18.76
C MET A 171 -32.68 -11.27 -19.19
N GLU A 172 -32.40 -11.51 -20.47
CA GLU A 172 -32.00 -12.84 -20.94
C GLU A 172 -30.66 -13.27 -20.31
N LEU A 173 -29.69 -12.35 -20.23
CA LEU A 173 -28.42 -12.60 -19.53
C LEU A 173 -28.63 -12.90 -18.05
N HIS A 174 -29.59 -12.23 -17.40
CA HIS A 174 -29.95 -12.48 -16.02
C HIS A 174 -30.50 -13.88 -15.80
N ALA A 175 -31.49 -14.28 -16.60
CA ALA A 175 -32.08 -15.62 -16.54
C ALA A 175 -31.05 -16.72 -16.83
N LYS A 176 -30.05 -16.45 -17.67
CA LYS A 176 -28.92 -17.36 -17.87
C LYS A 176 -28.02 -17.44 -16.64
N ALA A 177 -27.72 -16.31 -16.00
CA ALA A 177 -26.91 -16.26 -14.79
C ALA A 177 -27.57 -16.99 -13.61
N GLU A 178 -28.90 -16.84 -13.44
CA GLU A 178 -29.67 -17.57 -12.42
C GLU A 178 -29.57 -19.08 -12.63
N ARG A 179 -29.82 -19.58 -13.85
CA ARG A 179 -29.70 -21.01 -14.17
C ARG A 179 -28.31 -21.58 -13.88
N ILE A 180 -27.25 -20.83 -14.19
CA ILE A 180 -25.87 -21.26 -13.91
C ILE A 180 -25.64 -21.30 -12.39
N ALA A 181 -26.10 -20.29 -11.65
CA ALA A 181 -25.97 -20.25 -10.21
C ALA A 181 -26.74 -21.39 -9.51
N GLU A 182 -27.93 -21.74 -10.00
CA GLU A 182 -28.71 -22.88 -9.52
C GLU A 182 -27.99 -24.21 -9.77
N ALA A 183 -27.45 -24.41 -10.98
CA ALA A 183 -26.68 -25.61 -11.31
C ALA A 183 -25.40 -25.73 -10.47
N GLU A 184 -24.69 -24.61 -10.22
CA GLU A 184 -23.52 -24.57 -9.34
C GLU A 184 -23.89 -24.89 -7.88
N ALA A 185 -25.04 -24.43 -7.39
CA ALA A 185 -25.52 -24.73 -6.04
C ALA A 185 -25.85 -26.22 -5.88
N HIS A 186 -26.54 -26.83 -6.85
CA HIS A 186 -26.88 -28.25 -6.81
C HIS A 186 -25.64 -29.16 -6.80
N ASN A 187 -24.59 -28.80 -7.56
CA ASN A 187 -23.33 -29.54 -7.61
C ASN A 187 -22.48 -29.37 -6.34
N ALA A 188 -22.69 -28.33 -5.54
CA ALA A 188 -21.95 -28.12 -4.29
C ALA A 188 -22.51 -28.93 -3.11
N ASP A 189 -23.76 -29.38 -3.20
CA ASP A 189 -24.46 -30.17 -2.18
C ASP A 189 -24.38 -31.70 -2.42
N THR A 190 -23.71 -32.15 -3.49
CA THR A 190 -23.52 -33.57 -3.85
C THR A 190 -22.09 -34.02 -3.58
#